data_AF-A0A521IDG4-F1
#
_entry.id   AF-A0A521IDG4-F1
#
_cell.length_a   1.000
_cell.length_b   1.000
_cell.length_c   1.000
_cell.angle_alpha   90.00
_cell.angle_beta   90.00
_cell.angle_gamma   90.00
#
_symmetry.space_group_name_H-M   'P 1'
#
loop_
_entity.id
_entity.type
_entity.pdbx_description
1 polymer ?
#
loop_
_entity_poly.entity_id
_entity_poly.type
_entity_poly.pdbx_seq_one_letter_code
_entity_poly.pdbx_strand_id
1 'polypeptide(L)'
;MIMKWRKTPIEQVKKSSHSNLYLRLNENKPSPIIGNFRKSMFIHPTEDRGLSLREAARLQSFPDWYQFKGGISSAQQQIGNATPPLLAKAIASQILCYIQNERTNTYA
;
A
#
# COMPACT_ATOMS: atom_id res chain seq x y z
N MET A 1 -28.64 -0.92 -9.33
CA MET A 1 -28.25 -1.78 -8.19
C MET A 1 -27.72 -0.87 -7.08
N ILE A 2 -28.56 -0.54 -6.11
CA ILE A 2 -28.26 0.46 -5.07
C ILE A 2 -27.27 -0.14 -4.06
N MET A 3 -26.12 0.53 -3.86
CA MET A 3 -25.06 0.07 -2.95
C MET A 3 -25.52 0.12 -1.49
N LYS A 4 -25.77 -1.06 -0.90
CA LYS A 4 -26.24 -1.25 0.48
C LYS A 4 -25.20 -0.88 1.57
N TRP A 5 -23.99 -0.47 1.20
CA TRP A 5 -22.85 -0.29 2.11
C TRP A 5 -22.88 1.00 2.94
N ARG A 6 -23.67 2.01 2.54
CA ARG A 6 -23.77 3.29 3.28
C ARG A 6 -24.36 3.15 4.69
N LYS A 7 -24.96 2.02 5.04
CA LYS A 7 -25.68 1.84 6.30
C LYS A 7 -25.20 0.66 7.14
N THR A 8 -24.14 -0.03 6.75
CA THR A 8 -23.69 -1.20 7.52
C THR A 8 -22.90 -0.73 8.75
N PRO A 9 -23.38 -1.01 9.98
CA PRO A 9 -22.62 -0.67 11.18
C PRO A 9 -21.28 -1.41 11.18
N ILE A 10 -20.22 -0.75 11.66
CA ILE A 10 -18.83 -1.27 11.68
C ILE A 10 -18.74 -2.65 12.37
N GLU A 11 -19.67 -2.93 13.29
CA GLU A 11 -19.74 -4.18 14.06
C GLU A 11 -20.32 -5.39 13.32
N GLN A 12 -20.96 -5.21 12.15
CA GLN A 12 -21.65 -6.31 11.45
C GLN A 12 -20.91 -6.92 10.26
N VAL A 13 -19.64 -6.54 10.04
CA VAL A 13 -18.82 -7.23 9.03
C VAL A 13 -18.44 -8.62 9.58
N LYS A 14 -19.27 -9.62 9.26
CA LYS A 14 -18.99 -11.04 9.48
C LYS A 14 -17.53 -11.33 9.11
N LYS A 15 -16.77 -11.95 10.02
CA LYS A 15 -15.44 -12.53 9.74
C LYS A 15 -15.57 -13.58 8.64
N SER A 16 -15.56 -13.14 7.40
CA SER A 16 -15.49 -13.96 6.20
C SER A 16 -14.02 -14.07 5.78
N SER A 17 -13.65 -15.13 5.08
CA SER A 17 -12.30 -15.41 4.56
C SER A 17 -11.69 -14.32 3.66
N HIS A 18 -12.42 -13.23 3.40
CA HIS A 18 -11.95 -12.03 2.69
C HIS A 18 -11.88 -10.83 3.66
N SER A 19 -11.04 -10.94 4.70
CA SER A 19 -11.00 -10.07 5.87
C SER A 19 -10.75 -8.57 5.61
N ASN A 20 -10.26 -8.20 4.43
CA ASN A 20 -9.88 -6.83 4.09
C ASN A 20 -10.82 -6.15 3.07
N LEU A 21 -11.93 -6.78 2.70
CA LEU A 21 -12.88 -6.20 1.76
C LEU A 21 -13.68 -5.07 2.45
N TYR A 22 -13.67 -3.87 1.87
CA TYR A 22 -14.34 -2.66 2.40
C TYR A 22 -13.87 -2.20 3.78
N LEU A 23 -12.63 -2.50 4.16
CA LEU A 23 -12.07 -2.03 5.42
C LEU A 23 -11.88 -0.50 5.40
N ARG A 24 -12.47 0.19 6.38
CA ARG A 24 -12.16 1.60 6.66
C ARG A 24 -10.85 1.69 7.44
N LEU A 25 -9.92 2.50 6.94
CA LEU A 25 -8.65 2.71 7.60
C LEU A 25 -8.82 3.54 8.87
N ASN A 26 -7.88 3.38 9.80
CA ASN A 26 -7.82 4.15 11.04
C ASN A 26 -6.53 4.98 11.02
N GLU A 27 -6.65 6.29 11.24
CA GLU A 27 -5.51 7.22 11.17
C GLU A 27 -4.42 6.93 12.20
N ASN A 28 -4.80 6.36 13.36
CA ASN A 28 -3.91 6.09 14.48
C ASN A 28 -3.32 4.66 14.44
N LYS A 29 -3.58 3.90 13.37
CA LYS A 29 -3.08 2.52 13.22
C LYS A 29 -2.37 2.34 11.88
N PRO A 30 -1.35 1.47 11.80
CA PRO A 30 -0.74 1.15 10.52
C PRO A 30 -1.77 0.56 9.56
N SER A 31 -1.72 0.99 8.31
CA SER A 31 -2.55 0.44 7.25
C SER A 31 -2.12 -1.01 6.94
N PRO A 32 -3.06 -1.91 6.61
CA PRO A 32 -2.72 -3.15 5.93
C PRO A 32 -2.05 -2.86 4.58
N ILE A 33 -1.29 -3.84 4.08
CA ILE A 33 -0.60 -3.75 2.79
C ILE A 33 -1.62 -3.71 1.66
N ILE A 34 -1.42 -2.80 0.70
CA ILE A 34 -2.20 -2.75 -0.54
C ILE A 34 -1.60 -3.76 -1.51
N GLY A 35 -1.92 -5.05 -1.35
CA GLY A 35 -1.39 -6.09 -2.25
C GLY A 35 -2.19 -6.24 -3.55
N ASN A 36 -3.51 -6.08 -3.49
CA ASN A 36 -4.37 -6.07 -4.66
C ASN A 36 -5.34 -4.90 -4.56
N PHE A 37 -5.06 -3.81 -5.27
CA PHE A 37 -5.86 -2.58 -5.20
C PHE A 37 -7.35 -2.82 -5.49
N ARG A 38 -7.67 -3.73 -6.43
CA ARG A 38 -9.06 -3.99 -6.83
C ARG A 38 -9.82 -4.85 -5.82
N LYS A 39 -9.14 -5.74 -5.10
CA LYS A 39 -9.75 -6.58 -4.06
C LYS A 39 -9.72 -5.92 -2.68
N SER A 40 -8.71 -5.10 -2.43
CA SER A 40 -8.50 -4.37 -1.18
C SER A 40 -9.18 -3.01 -1.31
N MET A 41 -10.51 -3.02 -1.24
CA MET A 41 -11.33 -1.81 -1.39
C MET A 41 -11.29 -0.97 -0.11
N PHE A 42 -10.13 -0.43 0.23
CA PHE A 42 -9.95 0.38 1.43
C PHE A 42 -10.73 1.70 1.35
N ILE A 43 -11.37 2.05 2.46
CA ILE A 43 -12.17 3.27 2.62
C ILE A 43 -11.35 4.29 3.39
N HIS A 44 -11.41 5.55 2.96
CA HIS A 44 -10.75 6.68 3.62
C HIS A 44 -11.15 6.75 5.11
N PRO A 45 -10.25 7.12 6.03
CA PRO A 45 -10.57 7.14 7.46
C PRO A 45 -11.77 8.00 7.83
N THR A 46 -11.89 9.18 7.22
CA THR A 46 -12.90 10.19 7.56
C THR A 46 -13.95 10.44 6.48
N GLU A 47 -13.72 9.98 5.25
CA GLU A 47 -14.58 10.29 4.11
C GLU A 47 -15.27 9.03 3.56
N ASP A 48 -16.48 9.16 3.03
CA ASP A 48 -17.26 8.05 2.47
C ASP A 48 -16.87 7.73 1.02
N ARG A 49 -15.57 7.50 0.82
CA ARG A 49 -14.98 7.16 -0.48
C ARG A 49 -13.82 6.17 -0.33
N GLY A 50 -13.47 5.52 -1.44
CA GLY A 50 -12.23 4.77 -1.51
C GLY A 50 -11.00 5.67 -1.48
N LEU A 51 -9.84 5.06 -1.26
CA LEU A 51 -8.57 5.78 -1.36
C LEU A 51 -8.33 6.32 -2.77
N SER A 52 -7.78 7.52 -2.85
CA SER A 52 -7.21 8.04 -4.09
C SER A 52 -5.95 7.27 -4.47
N LEU A 53 -5.57 7.33 -5.75
CA LEU A 53 -4.28 6.77 -6.21
C LEU A 53 -3.12 7.29 -5.38
N ARG A 54 -3.15 8.57 -5.01
CA ARG A 54 -2.06 9.18 -4.27
C ARG A 54 -2.01 8.78 -2.80
N GLU A 55 -3.15 8.60 -2.15
CA GLU A 55 -3.22 8.04 -0.80
C GLU A 55 -2.65 6.62 -0.76
N ALA A 56 -3.07 5.78 -1.70
CA ALA A 56 -2.56 4.42 -1.80
C ALA A 56 -1.05 4.38 -2.09
N ALA A 57 -0.56 5.25 -2.97
CA ALA A 57 0.86 5.35 -3.26
C ALA A 57 1.67 5.79 -2.02
N ARG A 58 1.16 6.73 -1.21
CA ARG A 58 1.80 7.14 0.05
C ARG A 58 1.86 6.01 1.07
N LEU A 59 0.79 5.21 1.19
CA LEU A 59 0.78 4.01 2.03
C LEU A 59 1.84 2.99 1.59
N GLN A 60 2.12 2.92 0.28
CA GLN A 60 3.21 2.14 -0.28
C GLN A 60 4.57 2.89 -0.28
N SER A 61 4.69 3.98 0.48
CA SER A 61 5.92 4.80 0.62
C SER A 61 6.45 5.42 -0.68
N PHE A 62 5.62 5.53 -1.72
CA PHE A 62 6.00 6.27 -2.92
C PHE A 62 6.09 7.77 -2.63
N PRO A 63 7.15 8.44 -3.09
CA PRO A 63 7.21 9.88 -2.98
C PRO A 63 6.13 10.55 -3.83
N ASP A 64 5.74 11.76 -3.44
CA ASP A 64 4.64 12.49 -4.08
C ASP A 64 4.97 12.93 -5.50
N TRP A 65 6.25 13.13 -5.81
CA TRP A 65 6.72 13.45 -7.15
C TRP A 65 6.72 12.25 -8.11
N TYR A 66 6.55 11.02 -7.62
CA TYR A 66 6.56 9.83 -8.48
C TYR A 66 5.29 9.78 -9.34
N GLN A 67 5.47 9.67 -10.66
CA GLN A 67 4.39 9.62 -11.63
C GLN A 67 4.19 8.20 -12.14
N PHE A 68 3.00 7.65 -11.89
CA PHE A 68 2.56 6.40 -12.52
C PHE A 68 2.14 6.67 -13.97
N LYS A 69 2.49 5.76 -14.88
CA LYS A 69 2.18 5.90 -16.31
C LYS A 69 0.99 5.03 -16.73
N GLY A 70 0.24 5.48 -17.72
CA GLY A 70 -0.96 4.81 -18.23
C GLY A 70 -2.25 5.24 -17.51
N GLY A 71 -3.35 4.56 -17.81
CA GLY A 71 -4.66 4.85 -17.22
C GLY A 71 -4.77 4.46 -15.75
N ILE A 72 -5.86 4.86 -15.11
CA ILE A 72 -6.13 4.64 -13.67
C ILE A 72 -5.93 3.17 -13.26
N SER A 73 -6.45 2.22 -14.05
CA SER A 73 -6.28 0.79 -13.81
C SER A 73 -4.81 0.35 -13.76
N SER A 74 -3.99 0.89 -14.67
CA SER A 74 -2.56 0.55 -14.73
C SER A 74 -1.83 1.11 -13.52
N ALA A 75 -2.13 2.35 -13.13
CA ALA A 75 -1.58 2.97 -11.94
C ALA A 75 -1.96 2.19 -10.65
N GLN A 76 -3.21 1.76 -10.53
CA GLN A 76 -3.65 0.90 -9.41
C GLN A 76 -2.85 -0.39 -9.32
N GLN A 77 -2.59 -1.03 -10.47
CA GLN A 77 -1.80 -2.27 -10.53
C GLN A 77 -0.33 -2.04 -10.18
N GLN A 78 0.26 -0.94 -10.67
CA GLN A 78 1.63 -0.54 -10.33
C GLN A 78 1.77 -0.29 -8.83
N ILE A 79 0.83 0.43 -8.21
CA ILE A 79 0.85 0.68 -6.76
C ILE A 79 0.68 -0.62 -5.96
N GLY A 80 -0.27 -1.48 -6.38
CA GLY A 80 -0.57 -2.71 -5.64
C GLY A 80 0.54 -3.76 -5.69
N ASN A 81 1.20 -3.91 -6.85
CA ASN A 81 2.23 -4.92 -7.05
C ASN A 81 3.63 -4.45 -6.67
N ALA A 82 3.84 -3.14 -6.53
CA ALA A 82 5.17 -2.62 -6.25
C ALA A 82 5.64 -2.98 -4.84
N THR A 83 6.94 -3.22 -4.72
CA THR A 83 7.63 -3.20 -3.44
C THR A 83 7.71 -1.75 -2.93
N PRO A 84 7.36 -1.46 -1.66
CA PRO A 84 7.48 -0.12 -1.12
C PRO A 84 8.91 0.45 -1.25
N PRO A 85 9.11 1.67 -1.79
CA PRO A 85 10.45 2.24 -1.96
C PRO A 85 11.28 2.35 -0.68
N LEU A 86 10.67 2.64 0.48
CA LEU A 86 11.42 2.70 1.74
C LEU A 86 11.91 1.32 2.19
N LEU A 87 11.12 0.26 1.97
CA LEU A 87 11.55 -1.11 2.24
C LEU A 87 12.69 -1.52 1.31
N ALA A 88 12.56 -1.23 0.02
CA ALA A 88 13.61 -1.49 -0.96
C ALA A 88 14.92 -0.77 -0.61
N LYS A 89 14.84 0.51 -0.18
CA LYS A 89 16.00 1.29 0.26
C LYS A 89 16.69 0.67 1.47
N ALA A 90 15.92 0.23 2.47
CA ALA A 90 16.47 -0.39 3.67
C ALA A 90 17.26 -1.67 3.34
N ILE A 91 16.71 -2.53 2.49
CA ILE A 91 17.36 -3.76 2.03
C ILE A 91 18.62 -3.45 1.22
N ALA A 92 18.50 -2.55 0.22
CA ALA A 92 19.62 -2.18 -0.64
C ALA A 92 20.80 -1.58 0.13
N SER A 93 20.52 -0.82 1.20
CA SER A 93 21.56 -0.23 2.05
C SER A 93 22.38 -1.30 2.77
N GLN A 94 21.74 -2.38 3.25
CA GLN A 94 22.45 -3.49 3.89
C GLN A 94 23.32 -4.25 2.88
N ILE A 95 22.79 -4.51 1.69
CA ILE A 95 23.55 -5.15 0.61
C ILE A 95 24.76 -4.30 0.22
N LEU A 96 24.60 -2.99 0.10
CA LEU A 96 25.70 -2.09 -0.25
C LEU A 96 26.79 -2.08 0.83
N CYS A 97 26.40 -2.04 2.11
CA CYS A 97 27.32 -2.15 3.24
C CYS A 97 28.14 -3.45 3.18
N TYR A 98 27.46 -4.58 2.94
CA TYR A 98 28.11 -5.87 2.80
C TYR A 98 29.15 -5.89 1.66
N ILE A 99 28.77 -5.43 0.46
CA ILE A 99 29.66 -5.37 -0.70
C ILE A 99 30.87 -4.46 -0.45
N GLN A 100 30.68 -3.35 0.26
CA GLN A 100 31.77 -2.43 0.59
C GLN A 100 32.76 -3.05 1.57
N ASN A 101 32.27 -3.77 2.59
CA ASN A 101 33.11 -4.45 3.57
C ASN A 101 33.93 -5.59 2.94
N GLU A 102 33.36 -6.35 2.00
CA GLU A 102 34.12 -7.37 1.27
C GLU A 102 35.25 -6.77 0.43
N ARG A 103 35.01 -5.62 -0.21
CA ARG A 103 36.06 -4.92 -0.97
C ARG A 103 37.19 -4.45 -0.07
N THR A 104 36.90 -3.85 1.09
CA THR A 104 37.95 -3.38 2.00
C THR A 104 38.79 -4.53 2.57
N ASN A 105 38.20 -5.71 2.82
CA ASN A 105 38.92 -6.87 3.32
C ASN A 105 39.75 -7.60 2.25
N THR A 106 39.47 -7.37 0.96
CA THR A 106 40.23 -8.00 -0.14
C THR A 106 41.50 -7.21 -0.52
N TYR A 107 41.59 -5.94 -0.08
CA TYR A 107 42.74 -5.04 -0.35
C TYR A 107 43.52 -4.66 0.92
N ALA A 108 43.19 -5.27 2.07
CA ALA A 108 43.93 -5.17 3.33
C ALA A 108 44.73 -6.47 3.54
#